data_AF-A0A0P7U5E1-F1
#
_entry.id   AF-A0A0P7U5E1-F1
#
_cell.length_a   1.000
_cell.length_b   1.000
_cell.length_c   1.000
_cell.angle_alpha   90.00
_cell.angle_beta   90.00
_cell.angle_gamma   90.00
#
_symmetry.space_group_name_H-M   'P 1'
#
loop_
_entity.id
_entity.type
_entity.pdbx_description
1 polymer ?
#
loop_
_entity_poly.entity_id
_entity_poly.type
_entity_poly.pdbx_seq_one_letter_code
_entity_poly.pdbx_strand_id
1 'polypeptide(L)' 'MEIRYTGFRDRPHEERQARFQSACRDGRSEIAFVATGTNLSLQFFPTTLQGEQRQLPTRDYVDFDRETGKV' A
#
# COMPACT_ATOMS: atom_id res chain seq x y z
N MET A 1 5.22 -14.21 9.90
CA MET A 1 4.58 -13.01 10.49
C MET A 1 3.43 -12.61 9.58
N GLU A 2 2.27 -12.32 10.16
CA GLU A 2 1.09 -11.87 9.39
C GLU A 2 1.07 -10.34 9.33
N ILE A 3 0.83 -9.81 8.14
CA ILE A 3 0.70 -8.37 7.86
C ILE A 3 -0.71 -8.12 7.35
N ARG A 4 -1.37 -7.05 7.81
CA ARG A 4 -2.70 -6.65 7.33
C ARG A 4 -2.71 -5.20 6.89
N TYR A 5 -3.48 -4.92 5.85
CA TYR A 5 -3.86 -3.57 5.48
C TYR A 5 -4.77 -2.95 6.56
N THR A 6 -4.44 -1.75 7.00
CA THR A 6 -5.09 -1.12 8.16
C THR A 6 -5.97 0.08 7.82
N GLY A 7 -5.99 0.52 6.56
CA GLY A 7 -6.82 1.64 6.13
C GLY A 7 -8.32 1.29 6.08
N PHE A 8 -9.15 2.31 6.29
CA PHE A 8 -10.61 2.28 6.10
C PHE A 8 -11.31 1.11 6.80
N ARG A 9 -10.92 0.76 8.04
CA ARG A 9 -11.46 -0.42 8.75
C ARG A 9 -12.97 -0.35 8.99
N ASP A 10 -13.53 0.87 8.98
CA ASP A 10 -14.96 1.17 9.08
C ASP A 10 -15.75 0.88 7.79
N ARG A 11 -15.08 0.65 6.66
CA ARG A 11 -15.70 0.48 5.35
C ARG A 11 -15.94 -0.99 4.97
N PRO A 12 -16.89 -1.26 4.05
CA PRO A 12 -17.12 -2.60 3.51
C PRO A 12 -15.84 -3.20 2.89
N HIS A 13 -15.73 -4.53 2.90
CA HIS A 13 -14.53 -5.23 2.44
C HIS A 13 -14.14 -4.88 0.98
N GLU A 14 -15.12 -4.83 0.08
CA GLU A 14 -14.90 -4.48 -1.33
C GLU A 14 -14.37 -3.04 -1.50
N GLU A 15 -14.95 -2.08 -0.76
CA GLU A 15 -14.45 -0.70 -0.77
C GLU A 15 -13.02 -0.64 -0.23
N ARG A 16 -12.72 -1.39 0.83
CA ARG A 16 -11.36 -1.47 1.39
C ARG A 16 -10.36 -2.04 0.40
N GLN A 17 -10.73 -3.07 -0.36
CA GLN A 17 -9.88 -3.63 -1.41
C GLN A 17 -9.61 -2.60 -2.51
N ALA A 18 -10.64 -1.92 -3.00
CA ALA A 18 -10.49 -0.87 -4.01
C ALA A 18 -9.60 0.29 -3.51
N ARG A 19 -9.80 0.72 -2.26
CA ARG A 19 -8.99 1.77 -1.60
C ARG A 19 -7.54 1.35 -1.44
N PHE A 20 -7.27 0.11 -1.02
CA PHE A 20 -5.92 -0.42 -0.92
C PHE A 20 -5.20 -0.40 -2.26
N GLN A 21 -5.85 -0.91 -3.32
CA GLN A 21 -5.25 -0.88 -4.66
C GLN A 21 -5.01 0.55 -5.15
N SER A 22 -5.95 1.48 -4.92
CA SER A 22 -5.77 2.90 -5.25
C SER A 22 -4.58 3.49 -4.50
N ALA A 23 -4.47 3.25 -3.19
CA ALA A 23 -3.36 3.74 -2.38
C ALA A 23 -2.01 3.21 -2.88
N CYS A 24 -1.93 1.92 -3.20
CA CYS A 24 -0.74 1.32 -3.81
C CYS A 24 -0.39 2.00 -5.14
N ARG A 25 -1.36 2.28 -6.02
CA ARG A 25 -1.14 3.05 -7.27
C ARG A 25 -0.71 4.49 -7.02
N ASP A 26 -1.13 5.09 -5.92
CA ASP A 26 -0.70 6.42 -5.46
C ASP A 26 0.66 6.38 -4.73
N GLY A 27 1.26 5.19 -4.60
CA GLY A 27 2.57 4.97 -4.01
C GLY A 27 2.59 4.99 -2.49
N ARG A 28 1.47 4.67 -1.82
CA ARG A 28 1.39 4.66 -0.34
C ARG A 28 0.56 3.50 0.17
N SER A 29 0.83 3.05 1.39
CA SER A 29 -0.07 2.12 2.08
C SER A 29 0.11 2.17 3.59
N GLU A 30 -0.89 1.70 4.31
CA GLU A 30 -0.85 1.54 5.76
C GLU A 30 -1.04 0.07 6.10
N ILE A 31 -0.05 -0.50 6.79
CA ILE A 31 -0.06 -1.90 7.19
C ILE A 31 0.24 -2.04 8.68
N ALA A 32 -0.13 -3.18 9.25
CA ALA A 32 0.32 -3.56 10.58
C ALA A 32 0.81 -5.00 10.63
N PHE A 33 1.83 -5.20 11.46
CA PHE A 33 2.22 -6.52 11.93
C PHE A 33 1.23 -6.99 12.98
N VAL A 34 0.47 -8.03 12.67
CA VAL A 34 -0.59 -8.54 13.57
C VAL A 34 0.00 -9.01 14.89
N ALA A 35 1.17 -9.64 14.86
CA ALA A 35 1.81 -10.21 16.04
C ALA A 35 2.22 -9.17 17.09
N THR A 36 2.58 -7.95 16.68
CA THR A 36 3.09 -6.90 17.58
C THR A 36 2.16 -5.69 17.70
N GLY A 37 1.14 -5.60 16.85
CA GLY A 37 0.29 -4.42 16.74
C GLY A 37 1.00 -3.18 16.17
N THR A 38 2.22 -3.34 15.65
CA THR A 38 3.00 -2.23 15.08
C THR A 38 2.41 -1.81 13.74
N ASN A 39 2.04 -0.53 13.61
CA ASN A 39 1.58 0.06 12.34
C ASN A 39 2.75 0.73 11.62
N LEU A 40 2.78 0.60 10.30
CA LEU A 40 3.73 1.25 9.42
C LEU A 40 2.99 1.97 8.29
N SER A 41 3.40 3.21 8.04
CA SER A 41 3.05 3.94 6.82
C SER A 41 4.17 3.76 5.80
N LEU A 42 3.85 3.21 4.65
CA LEU A 42 4.79 2.94 3.57
C LEU A 42 4.66 3.99 2.46
N GLN A 43 5.79 4.34 1.87
CA GLN A 43 5.89 5.11 0.63
C GLN A 43 6.68 4.30 -0.39
N PHE A 44 6.16 4.21 -1.61
CA PHE A 44 6.69 3.38 -2.69
C PHE A 44 7.43 4.23 -3.72
N PHE A 45 8.34 5.06 -3.22
CA PHE A 45 9.16 5.96 -4.04
C PHE A 45 10.62 5.87 -3.62
N PRO A 46 11.56 6.10 -4.55
CA PRO A 46 12.94 6.35 -4.19
C PRO A 46 13.02 7.50 -3.18
N THR A 47 13.83 7.34 -2.12
CA THR A 47 14.00 8.37 -1.08
C THR A 47 14.50 9.70 -1.67
N THR A 48 15.25 9.65 -2.77
CA THR A 48 15.75 10.81 -3.50
C THR A 48 14.66 11.65 -4.17
N LEU A 49 13.45 11.11 -4.33
CA LEU A 49 12.32 11.76 -5.00
C LEU A 49 11.23 12.22 -4.02
N GLN A 50 11.50 12.17 -2.70
CA GLN A 50 10.56 12.64 -1.69
C GLN A 50 10.32 14.15 -1.83
N GLY A 51 9.10 14.53 -2.24
CA GLY A 51 8.67 15.93 -2.35
C GLY A 51 8.52 16.45 -3.78
N GLU A 52 8.93 15.68 -4.80
CA GLU A 52 8.65 16.03 -6.20
C GLU A 52 7.20 15.72 -6.61
N GLN A 53 6.69 16.47 -7.58
CA GLN A 53 5.30 16.48 -8.02
C GLN A 53 4.79 15.06 -8.38
N ARG A 54 3.62 14.66 -7.81
CA ARG A 54 2.81 13.45 -8.11
C ARG A 54 3.46 12.46 -9.10
N GLN A 55 4.48 11.74 -8.66
CA GLN A 55 4.99 10.60 -9.41
C GLN A 55 4.16 9.37 -9.07
N LEU A 56 3.99 8.50 -10.06
CA LEU A 56 3.42 7.17 -9.86
C LEU A 56 4.56 6.20 -9.50
N PRO A 57 4.35 5.25 -8.59
CA PRO A 57 5.35 4.24 -8.27
C PRO A 57 5.68 3.42 -9.52
N THR A 58 6.95 3.04 -9.67
CA THR A 58 7.36 2.11 -10.73
C THR A 58 7.01 0.68 -10.34
N ARG A 59 7.09 -0.24 -11.32
CA ARG A 59 6.88 -1.67 -11.09
C ARG A 59 7.86 -2.29 -10.10
N ASP A 60 9.04 -1.68 -9.91
CA ASP A 60 10.02 -2.16 -8.92
C ASP A 60 9.53 -1.96 -7.47
N TYR A 61 8.61 -1.00 -7.25
CA TYR A 61 8.03 -0.74 -5.94
C TYR A 61 6.60 -1.27 -5.79
N VAL A 62 5.79 -1.23 -6.86
CA VAL A 62 4.40 -1.69 -6.86
C VAL A 62 4.12 -2.46 -8.14
N ASP A 63 3.90 -3.77 -8.02
CA ASP A 63 3.69 -4.66 -9.17
C ASP A 63 2.38 -5.45 -9.03
N PHE A 64 1.36 -5.05 -9.79
CA PHE A 64 0.07 -5.76 -9.86
C PHE A 64 0.07 -6.92 -10.87
N ASP A 65 1.09 -7.00 -11.73
CA ASP A 65 1.16 -7.98 -12.81
C ASP A 65 1.99 -9.22 -12.40
N ARG A 66 2.79 -9.11 -11.33
CA ARG A 66 3.63 -10.20 -10.81
C ARG A 66 2.85 -11.46 -10.45
N GLU A 67 1.71 -11.30 -9.76
CA GLU A 67 0.84 -12.41 -9.39
C GLU A 67 -0.62 -11.96 -9.34
N THR A 68 -1.51 -12.65 -10.07
CA THR A 68 -2.93 -12.30 -10.15
C THR A 68 -3.58 -12.32 -8.77
N GLY A 69 -4.27 -11.23 -8.42
CA GLY A 69 -4.96 -11.09 -7.14
C GLY A 69 -4.04 -10.64 -6.00
N LYS A 70 -2.77 -10.33 -6.28
CA LYS A 70 -1.81 -9.81 -5.29
C LYS A 70 -1.13 -8.54 -5.79
N VAL A 71 -0.60 -7.80 -4.82
CA VAL A 71 0.29 -6.64 -4.97
C VAL A 71 1.12 -6.53 -3.69
#